data_AF-A0A970LYV4-F1
#
_entry.id   AF-A0A970LYV4-F1
#
_cell.length_a   1.000
_cell.length_b   1.000
_cell.length_c   1.000
_cell.angle_alpha   90.00
_cell.angle_beta   90.00
_cell.angle_gamma   90.00
#
_symmetry.space_group_name_H-M   'P 1'
#
loop_
_entity.id
_entity.type
_entity.pdbx_description
1 polymer ?
#
loop_
_entity_poly.entity_id
_entity_poly.type
_entity_poly.pdbx_seq_one_letter_code
_entity_poly.pdbx_strand_id
1 'polypeptide(L)'
;YAQALELAKAALPGFKQQAKDVYSKKWQYEIDRLSYLKQFNPSIREDEITRLQKLQKEGLSLLDGLSVTPEAIQVIVVVKP
;
A
#
# COMPACT_ATOMS: atom_id res chain seq x y z
N TYR A 1 -3.09 -20.26 -17.85
CA TYR A 1 -2.78 -18.82 -17.90
C TYR A 1 -4.02 -17.96 -17.62
N ALA A 2 -5.08 -18.02 -18.45
CA ALA A 2 -6.28 -17.18 -18.29
C ALA A 2 -6.96 -17.31 -16.91
N GLN A 3 -7.23 -18.54 -16.44
CA GLN A 3 -7.81 -18.77 -15.10
C GLN A 3 -6.94 -18.24 -13.95
N ALA A 4 -5.63 -18.46 -13.99
CA ALA A 4 -4.71 -17.96 -12.96
C ALA A 4 -4.67 -16.42 -12.94
N LEU A 5 -4.70 -15.80 -14.12
CA LEU A 5 -4.75 -14.35 -14.28
C LEU A 5 -6.09 -13.75 -13.79
N GLU A 6 -7.20 -14.43 -14.03
CA GLU A 6 -8.51 -14.05 -13.49
C GLU A 6 -8.56 -14.15 -11.96
N LEU A 7 -8.06 -15.26 -11.39
CA LEU A 7 -7.97 -15.43 -9.94
C LEU A 7 -7.11 -14.33 -9.30
N ALA A 8 -5.96 -14.01 -9.90
CA ALA A 8 -5.10 -12.94 -9.41
C ALA A 8 -5.76 -11.55 -9.51
N LYS A 9 -6.49 -11.27 -10.60
CA LYS A 9 -7.28 -10.03 -10.74
C LYS A 9 -8.42 -9.96 -9.71
N ALA A 10 -9.04 -11.08 -9.38
CA ALA A 10 -10.09 -11.14 -8.36
C ALA A 10 -9.56 -10.91 -6.93
N ALA A 11 -8.32 -11.32 -6.64
CA ALA A 11 -7.66 -11.08 -5.36
C ALA A 11 -7.08 -9.67 -5.21
N LEU A 12 -6.74 -9.00 -6.33
CA LEU A 12 -6.11 -7.68 -6.35
C LEU A 12 -6.87 -6.61 -5.52
N PRO A 13 -8.21 -6.48 -5.57
CA PRO A 13 -8.94 -5.51 -4.74
C PRO A 13 -8.74 -5.74 -3.24
N GLY A 14 -8.70 -7.00 -2.80
CA GLY A 14 -8.46 -7.35 -1.40
C GLY A 14 -7.07 -6.93 -0.93
N PHE A 15 -6.04 -7.21 -1.75
CA PHE A 15 -4.68 -6.75 -1.46
C PHE A 15 -4.55 -5.23 -1.50
N LYS A 16 -5.22 -4.55 -2.44
CA LYS A 16 -5.28 -3.08 -2.49
C LYS A 16 -5.86 -2.52 -1.20
N GLN A 17 -6.98 -3.06 -0.74
CA GLN A 17 -7.62 -2.59 0.48
C GLN A 17 -6.73 -2.81 1.71
N GLN A 18 -6.16 -4.01 1.85
CA GLN A 18 -5.26 -4.32 2.95
C GLN A 18 -4.02 -3.41 2.95
N ALA A 19 -3.40 -3.19 1.78
CA ALA A 19 -2.25 -2.30 1.65
C ALA A 19 -2.60 -0.86 2.03
N LYS A 20 -3.77 -0.36 1.58
CA LYS A 20 -4.27 0.96 1.96
C LYS A 20 -4.52 1.08 3.46
N ASP A 21 -5.12 0.07 4.08
CA ASP A 21 -5.43 0.09 5.51
C ASP A 21 -4.15 0.11 6.36
N VAL A 22 -3.18 -0.74 6.01
CA VAL A 22 -1.89 -0.79 6.71
C VAL A 22 -1.11 0.52 6.52
N TYR A 23 -1.02 1.01 5.28
CA TYR A 23 -0.35 2.26 4.96
C TYR A 23 -1.02 3.44 5.68
N SER A 24 -2.33 3.58 5.57
CA SER A 24 -3.09 4.66 6.20
C SER A 24 -2.91 4.67 7.71
N LYS A 25 -3.08 3.51 8.38
CA LYS A 25 -2.94 3.40 9.84
C LYS A 25 -1.55 3.80 10.34
N LYS A 26 -0.49 3.32 9.67
CA LYS A 26 0.89 3.63 10.07
C LYS A 26 1.19 5.12 9.95
N TRP A 27 0.76 5.74 8.86
CA TRP A 27 0.97 7.16 8.63
C TRP A 27 0.13 8.03 9.55
N GLN A 28 -1.14 7.68 9.75
CA GLN A 28 -2.04 8.41 10.63
C GLN A 28 -1.50 8.42 12.06
N TYR A 29 -1.02 7.28 12.56
CA TYR A 29 -0.41 7.18 13.88
C TYR A 29 0.76 8.17 14.07
N GLU A 30 1.67 8.26 13.09
CA GLU A 30 2.82 9.16 13.21
C GLU A 30 2.40 10.63 13.09
N ILE A 31 1.44 10.94 12.20
CA ILE A 31 0.87 12.29 12.07
C ILE A 31 0.22 12.73 13.39
N ASP A 32 -0.58 11.87 14.01
CA ASP A 32 -1.24 12.16 15.29
C ASP A 32 -0.22 12.34 16.41
N ARG A 33 0.80 11.47 16.45
CA ARG A 33 1.90 11.55 17.42
C ARG A 33 2.67 12.87 17.30
N LEU A 34 3.06 13.27 16.09
CA LEU A 34 3.78 14.52 15.87
C LEU A 34 2.90 15.74 16.14
N SER A 35 1.61 15.69 15.76
CA SER A 35 0.64 16.75 16.02
C SER A 35 0.41 16.95 17.52
N TYR A 36 0.35 15.85 18.29
CA TYR A 36 0.27 15.91 19.75
C TYR A 36 1.54 16.51 20.37
N LEU A 37 2.72 16.02 19.98
CA LEU A 37 3.99 16.52 20.52
C LEU A 37 4.21 18.00 20.21
N LYS A 38 3.72 18.50 19.06
CA LYS A 38 3.81 19.92 18.69
C LYS A 38 3.12 20.85 19.69
N GLN A 39 2.04 20.40 20.35
CA GLN A 39 1.33 21.19 21.37
C GLN A 39 2.24 21.54 22.56
N PHE A 40 3.25 20.70 22.83
CA PHE A 40 4.17 20.87 23.96
C PHE A 40 5.58 21.30 23.51
N ASN A 41 5.96 21.03 22.25
CA ASN A 41 7.28 21.34 21.72
C ASN A 41 7.20 22.20 20.44
N PRO A 42 7.51 23.51 20.52
CA PRO A 42 7.47 24.41 19.37
C PRO A 42 8.55 24.13 18.32
N SER A 43 9.53 23.27 18.62
CA SER A 43 10.57 22.85 17.67
C SER A 43 10.02 21.94 16.57
N ILE A 44 8.85 21.32 16.79
CA ILE A 44 8.19 20.50 15.77
C ILE A 44 7.56 21.44 14.76
N ARG A 45 8.08 21.39 13.53
CA ARG A 45 7.64 22.28 12.48
C ARG A 45 6.34 21.77 11.88
N GLU A 46 5.45 22.71 11.56
CA GLU A 46 4.14 22.37 11.01
C GLU A 46 4.23 21.86 9.57
N ASP A 47 5.19 22.38 8.81
CA ASP A 47 5.42 21.99 7.42
C ASP A 47 5.83 20.53 7.26
N GLU A 48 6.52 19.96 8.26
CA GLU A 48 6.85 18.53 8.27
C GLU A 48 5.59 17.67 8.41
N ILE A 49 4.65 18.07 9.28
CA ILE A 49 3.36 17.37 9.46
C ILE A 49 2.52 17.49 8.18
N THR A 50 2.45 18.69 7.58
CA THR A 50 1.75 18.90 6.31
C THR A 50 2.36 18.09 5.17
N ARG A 51 3.70 17.99 5.13
CA ARG A 51 4.40 17.15 4.15
C ARG A 51 4.07 15.67 4.34
N LEU A 52 4.00 15.19 5.58
CA LEU A 52 3.61 13.82 5.87
C LEU A 52 2.17 13.52 5.44
N GLN A 53 1.23 14.43 5.70
CA GLN A 53 -0.15 14.32 5.23
C GLN A 53 -0.23 14.26 3.70
N LYS A 54 0.56 15.09 3.00
CA LYS A 54 0.65 15.09 1.54
C LYS A 54 1.16 13.74 1.03
N LEU A 55 2.24 13.21 1.59
CA LEU A 55 2.81 11.91 1.21
C LEU A 55 1.87 10.74 1.53
N GLN A 56 1.10 10.81 2.61
CA GLN A 56 0.06 9.83 2.91
C GLN A 56 -0.98 9.80 1.78
N LYS A 57 -1.48 10.98 1.37
CA LYS A 57 -2.48 11.09 0.31
C LYS A 57 -1.95 10.63 -1.05
N GLU A 58 -0.71 11.01 -1.39
CA GLU A 58 -0.04 10.57 -2.62
C GLU A 58 0.15 9.05 -2.64
N GLY A 59 0.63 8.46 -1.53
CA GLY A 59 0.80 7.01 -1.42
C GLY A 59 -0.50 6.24 -1.56
N LEU A 60 -1.60 6.73 -0.97
CA LEU A 60 -2.92 6.13 -1.15
C LEU A 60 -3.39 6.16 -2.61
N SER A 61 -3.15 7.27 -3.31
CA SER A 61 -3.46 7.40 -4.75
C SER A 61 -2.60 6.48 -5.62
N LEU A 62 -1.34 6.22 -5.24
CA LEU A 62 -0.48 5.27 -5.96
C LEU A 62 -0.95 3.82 -5.79
N LEU A 63 -1.45 3.47 -4.60
CA LEU A 63 -2.00 2.14 -4.32
C LEU A 63 -3.27 1.84 -5.14
N ASP A 64 -4.00 2.86 -5.58
CA ASP A 64 -5.13 2.69 -6.51
C ASP A 64 -4.70 2.21 -7.90
N GLY A 65 -3.52 2.62 -8.36
CA GLY A 65 -2.96 2.28 -9.66
C GLY A 65 -2.35 0.87 -9.77
N LEU A 66 -2.38 0.04 -8.73
CA LEU A 66 -1.74 -1.29 -8.77
C LEU A 66 -2.38 -2.20 -9.83
N SER A 67 -1.54 -2.91 -10.57
CA SER A 67 -1.91 -3.88 -11.62
C SER A 67 -1.18 -5.20 -11.43
N VAL A 68 -1.82 -6.32 -11.79
CA VAL A 68 -1.18 -7.65 -11.81
C VAL A 68 -0.43 -7.85 -13.13
N THR A 69 0.85 -8.22 -13.05
CA THR A 69 1.63 -8.70 -14.20
C THR A 69 2.29 -10.04 -13.82
N PRO A 70 2.30 -11.05 -14.71
CA PRO A 70 2.97 -12.32 -14.44
C PRO A 70 4.49 -12.17 -14.59
N GLU A 71 5.24 -12.62 -13.58
CA GLU A 71 6.70 -12.53 -13.56
C GLU A 71 7.39 -13.77 -14.15
N ALA A 72 6.88 -14.98 -13.86
CA ALA A 72 7.47 -16.24 -14.33
C ALA A 72 6.40 -17.29 -14.66
N ILE A 73 6.73 -18.20 -15.59
CA ILE A 73 5.89 -19.33 -16.00
C ILE A 73 6.69 -20.62 -15.85
N GLN A 74 6.16 -21.59 -15.11
CA GLN A 74 6.72 -22.93 -14.99
C GLN A 74 5.82 -23.94 -15.70
N VAL A 75 6.42 -24.76 -16.57
CA VAL A 75 5.74 -25.87 -17.26
C VAL A 75 6.20 -27.18 -16.62
N ILE A 76 5.26 -27.94 -16.05
CA ILE A 76 5.51 -29.26 -15.49
C ILE A 76 4.86 -30.28 -16.41
N VAL A 77 5.65 -31.23 -16.92
CA VAL A 77 5.17 -32.34 -17.75
C VAL A 77 5.29 -33.62 -16.95
N VAL A 78 4.20 -34.35 -16.83
CA VAL A 78 4.17 -35.69 -16.24
C VAL A 78 3.95 -36.69 -17.36
N VAL A 79 4.86 -37.65 -17.48
CA VAL A 79 4.72 -38.81 -18.37
C VAL A 79 4.53 -40.06 -17.52
N LYS A 80 3.67 -40.97 -17.98
CA LYS A 80 3.69 -42.35 -17.48
C LYS A 80 5.01 -43.00 -17.91
N PRO A 81 5.65 -43.80 -17.04
CA PRO A 81 6.87 -44.52 -17.38
C PRO A 81 6.66 -45.51 -18.53
#